data_AF-A0A7S3CST4-F1
#
_entry.id   AF-A0A7S3CST4-F1
#
_cell.length_a   1.000
_cell.length_b   1.000
_cell.length_c   1.000
_cell.angle_alpha   90.00
_cell.angle_beta   90.00
_cell.angle_gamma   90.00
#
_symmetry.space_group_name_H-M   'P 1'
#
loop_
_entity.id
_entity.type
_entity.pdbx_description
1 polymer ?
#
loop_
_entity_poly.entity_id
_entity_poly.type
_entity_poly.pdbx_seq_one_letter_code
_entity_poly.pdbx_strand_id
1 'polypeptide(L)'
;MKNTVAYFYDAEVGSFYYGENHPMKPFRIKLAHQLIVGYELYRKMNVYQPNKATDQKMTDFHSHNYIQFLKRVTPNLLDQKHFGSYVNANKKFPMLDTQNSGVFGGKLDFNDGKDLDSYYAVLKHDVGQSDCPLFPGLFEFSQISCGGTIDAAIKLNHKSADICVNWAGGLHHAKKQKPSGFCYVNDIVLGILELLKYHQRVVYIDIDVHHGDGVEEAFYLTNRVMTVSFHKYGDFFSGNGRRPRHRRGHGQGLRHQRATAQRAHRRQLLRNLQERDRGCAHPLPPRSRGAPVRRRLAGLRQAGHLQHDVAGPRLLRQDHQ
;
A
#
# COMPACT_ATOMS: atom_id res chain seq x y z
N MET A 1 26.36 13.36 -15.90
CA MET A 1 26.62 11.92 -15.62
C MET A 1 25.43 11.12 -16.14
N LYS A 2 25.63 9.92 -16.69
CA LYS A 2 24.51 9.04 -17.06
C LYS A 2 23.96 8.37 -15.80
N ASN A 3 22.64 8.26 -15.68
CA ASN A 3 22.00 7.58 -14.57
C ASN A 3 22.37 6.08 -14.57
N THR A 4 22.68 5.55 -13.40
CA THR A 4 22.90 4.13 -13.15
C THR A 4 21.56 3.40 -13.04
N VAL A 5 21.40 2.31 -13.78
CA VAL A 5 20.16 1.52 -13.85
C VAL A 5 20.40 0.12 -13.27
N ALA A 6 19.57 -0.28 -12.31
CA ALA A 6 19.50 -1.64 -11.79
C ALA A 6 18.22 -2.32 -12.28
N TYR A 7 18.33 -3.49 -12.91
CA TYR A 7 17.22 -4.25 -13.44
C TYR A 7 17.12 -5.60 -12.73
N PHE A 8 15.93 -5.92 -12.23
CA PHE A 8 15.66 -7.13 -11.46
C PHE A 8 14.88 -8.14 -12.30
N TYR A 9 15.38 -9.36 -12.37
CA TYR A 9 14.76 -10.46 -13.10
C TYR A 9 15.07 -11.80 -12.45
N ASP A 10 14.04 -12.60 -12.22
CA ASP A 10 14.17 -14.00 -11.83
C ASP A 10 13.71 -14.89 -12.99
N ALA A 11 14.48 -15.93 -13.32
CA ALA A 11 14.20 -16.82 -14.45
C ALA A 11 12.92 -17.65 -14.26
N GLU A 12 12.50 -17.91 -13.01
CA GLU A 12 11.30 -18.69 -12.68
C GLU A 12 10.01 -17.90 -12.90
N VAL A 13 10.06 -16.56 -12.89
CA VAL A 13 8.87 -15.69 -12.89
C VAL A 13 7.95 -15.93 -14.10
N GLY A 14 8.52 -16.34 -15.23
CA GLY A 14 7.77 -16.62 -16.46
C GLY A 14 7.07 -17.98 -16.48
N SER A 15 7.37 -18.86 -15.51
CA SER A 15 6.87 -20.23 -15.45
C SER A 15 5.59 -20.38 -14.63
N PHE A 16 5.23 -19.36 -13.83
CA PHE A 16 3.98 -19.38 -13.06
C PHE A 16 2.76 -19.25 -13.96
N TYR A 17 1.71 -19.99 -13.63
CA TYR A 17 0.53 -20.15 -14.48
C TYR A 17 -0.75 -19.97 -13.66
N TYR A 18 -1.45 -18.86 -13.90
CA TYR A 18 -2.70 -18.53 -13.21
C TYR A 18 -3.91 -19.40 -13.62
N GLY A 19 -3.77 -20.22 -14.66
CA GLY A 19 -4.85 -21.04 -15.22
C GLY A 19 -5.11 -20.79 -16.71
N GLU A 20 -5.84 -21.72 -17.33
CA GLU A 20 -6.08 -21.79 -18.78
C GLU A 20 -6.68 -20.50 -19.34
N ASN A 21 -7.82 -20.11 -18.81
CA ASN A 21 -8.57 -18.95 -19.31
C ASN A 21 -8.22 -17.65 -18.58
N HIS A 22 -7.23 -17.66 -17.68
CA HIS A 22 -6.91 -16.49 -16.86
C HIS A 22 -6.10 -15.44 -17.66
N PRO A 23 -6.46 -14.14 -17.64
CA PRO A 23 -5.80 -13.13 -18.47
C PRO A 23 -4.40 -12.74 -17.99
N MET A 24 -4.11 -12.82 -16.69
CA MET A 24 -2.75 -12.62 -16.18
C MET A 24 -1.84 -13.76 -16.62
N LYS A 25 -0.85 -13.46 -17.47
CA LYS A 25 0.17 -14.40 -17.93
C LYS A 25 1.57 -13.91 -17.50
N PRO A 26 2.14 -14.42 -16.39
CA PRO A 26 3.49 -14.04 -15.93
C PRO A 26 4.59 -14.21 -16.99
N PHE A 27 4.38 -15.12 -17.96
CA PHE A 27 5.21 -15.29 -19.16
C PHE A 27 5.53 -13.98 -19.90
N ARG A 28 4.67 -12.96 -19.84
CA ARG A 28 4.94 -11.62 -20.42
C ARG A 28 6.24 -10.99 -19.90
N ILE A 29 6.63 -11.27 -18.65
CA ILE A 29 7.85 -10.77 -18.03
C ILE A 29 9.08 -11.43 -18.68
N LYS A 30 8.99 -12.74 -18.97
CA LYS A 30 10.02 -13.48 -19.71
C LYS A 30 10.16 -12.94 -21.14
N LEU A 31 9.06 -12.62 -21.82
CA LEU A 31 9.10 -11.99 -23.15
C LEU A 31 9.80 -10.62 -23.10
N ALA A 32 9.46 -9.77 -22.13
CA ALA A 32 10.13 -8.48 -21.94
C ALA A 32 11.63 -8.64 -21.68
N HIS A 33 12.02 -9.62 -20.87
CA HIS A 33 13.42 -9.95 -20.62
C HIS A 33 14.16 -10.38 -21.90
N GLN A 34 13.55 -11.26 -22.72
CA GLN A 34 14.15 -11.69 -23.98
C GLN A 34 14.35 -10.53 -24.97
N LEU A 35 13.42 -9.56 -25.01
CA LEU A 35 13.60 -8.34 -25.80
C LEU A 35 14.75 -7.47 -25.25
N ILE A 36 14.84 -7.31 -23.93
CA ILE A 36 15.95 -6.61 -23.27
C ILE A 36 17.31 -7.23 -23.66
N VAL A 37 17.39 -8.56 -23.68
CA VAL A 37 18.59 -9.29 -24.09
C VAL A 37 18.85 -9.12 -25.59
N GLY A 38 17.84 -9.31 -26.45
CA GLY A 38 17.97 -9.21 -27.91
C GLY A 38 18.35 -7.81 -28.40
N TYR A 39 17.92 -6.75 -27.71
CA TYR A 39 18.36 -5.37 -27.96
C TYR A 39 19.64 -4.97 -27.23
N GLU A 40 20.29 -5.93 -26.55
CA GLU A 40 21.51 -5.74 -25.77
C GLU A 40 21.42 -4.64 -24.68
N LEU A 41 20.21 -4.35 -24.21
CA LEU A 41 19.99 -3.31 -23.19
C LEU A 41 20.63 -3.70 -21.85
N TYR A 42 20.76 -4.99 -21.58
CA TYR A 42 21.44 -5.52 -20.39
C TYR A 42 22.90 -5.06 -20.27
N ARG A 43 23.57 -4.71 -21.39
CA ARG A 43 24.94 -4.16 -21.37
C ARG A 43 25.00 -2.73 -20.81
N LYS A 44 23.86 -2.06 -20.69
CA LYS A 44 23.73 -0.65 -20.26
C LYS A 44 23.15 -0.53 -18.84
N MET A 45 22.94 -1.63 -18.14
CA MET A 45 22.36 -1.67 -16.80
C MET A 45 22.93 -2.84 -16.00
N ASN A 46 22.85 -2.75 -14.68
CA ASN A 46 23.24 -3.83 -13.78
C ASN A 46 22.06 -4.78 -13.61
N VAL A 47 22.20 -6.04 -14.00
CA VAL A 47 21.14 -7.05 -13.90
C VAL A 47 21.31 -7.85 -12.60
N TYR A 48 20.23 -7.97 -11.83
CA TYR A 48 20.20 -8.67 -10.55
C TYR A 48 19.09 -9.73 -10.55
N GLN A 49 19.40 -10.88 -9.94
CA GLN A 49 18.35 -11.78 -9.47
C GLN A 49 17.82 -11.24 -8.13
N PRO A 50 16.49 -11.07 -7.97
CA PRO A 50 15.92 -10.60 -6.71
C PRO A 50 15.99 -11.68 -5.62
N ASN A 51 16.18 -11.25 -4.37
CA ASN A 51 15.98 -12.14 -3.23
C ASN A 51 14.48 -12.44 -3.08
N LYS A 52 14.11 -13.70 -2.80
CA LYS A 52 12.72 -14.03 -2.44
C LYS A 52 12.34 -13.30 -1.15
N ALA A 53 11.27 -12.50 -1.18
CA ALA A 53 10.83 -11.77 0.01
C ALA A 53 10.46 -12.74 1.15
N THR A 54 10.89 -12.40 2.37
CA THR A 54 10.57 -13.20 3.56
C THR A 54 9.16 -12.89 4.07
N ASP A 55 8.56 -13.84 4.79
CA ASP A 55 7.28 -13.63 5.47
C ASP A 55 7.32 -12.35 6.32
N GLN A 56 8.43 -12.14 7.06
CA GLN A 56 8.62 -10.98 7.93
C GLN A 56 8.53 -9.67 7.14
N LYS A 57 9.18 -9.59 5.97
CA LYS A 57 9.12 -8.42 5.09
C LYS A 57 7.71 -8.19 4.55
N MET A 58 7.02 -9.25 4.12
CA MET A 58 5.64 -9.10 3.64
C MET A 58 4.70 -8.60 4.74
N THR A 59 4.95 -8.97 6.00
CA THR A 59 4.17 -8.51 7.16
C THR A 59 4.44 -7.07 7.60
N ASP A 60 5.40 -6.36 6.99
CA ASP A 60 5.58 -4.92 7.23
C ASP A 60 4.33 -4.12 6.77
N PHE A 61 3.53 -4.69 5.86
CA PHE A 61 2.21 -4.15 5.47
C PHE A 61 1.08 -5.13 5.73
N HIS A 62 1.19 -6.36 5.20
CA HIS A 62 0.12 -7.34 5.27
C HIS A 62 -0.05 -7.91 6.67
N SER A 63 -1.26 -8.38 7.00
CA SER A 63 -1.42 -9.11 8.27
C SER A 63 -0.60 -10.41 8.24
N HIS A 64 0.03 -10.74 9.37
CA HIS A 64 0.72 -12.03 9.56
C HIS A 64 -0.17 -13.20 9.13
N ASN A 65 -1.41 -13.08 9.55
CA ASN A 65 -2.54 -13.92 9.23
C ASN A 65 -2.69 -14.26 7.75
N TYR A 66 -2.76 -13.21 6.94
CA TYR A 66 -2.93 -13.32 5.50
C TYR A 66 -1.69 -13.92 4.81
N ILE A 67 -0.48 -13.53 5.24
CA ILE A 67 0.76 -14.10 4.68
C ILE A 67 0.90 -15.58 5.00
N GLN A 68 0.59 -16.00 6.23
CA GLN A 68 0.58 -17.41 6.58
C GLN A 68 -0.45 -18.17 5.75
N PHE A 69 -1.65 -17.61 5.54
CA PHE A 69 -2.65 -18.19 4.66
C PHE A 69 -2.11 -18.40 3.23
N LEU A 70 -1.56 -17.36 2.59
CA LEU A 70 -1.01 -17.47 1.23
C LEU A 70 0.12 -18.50 1.11
N LYS A 71 0.91 -18.68 2.17
CA LYS A 71 1.99 -19.66 2.22
C LYS A 71 1.51 -21.10 2.31
N ARG A 72 0.36 -21.33 2.95
CA ARG A 72 -0.20 -22.66 3.23
C ARG A 72 -1.24 -23.09 2.20
N VAL A 73 -1.87 -22.13 1.53
CA VAL A 73 -2.96 -22.40 0.59
C VAL A 73 -2.42 -23.13 -0.66
N THR A 74 -3.09 -24.22 -1.03
CA THR A 74 -2.80 -24.98 -2.26
C THR A 74 -4.09 -25.16 -3.06
N PRO A 75 -4.02 -25.44 -4.37
CA PRO A 75 -5.22 -25.71 -5.16
C PRO A 75 -6.12 -26.81 -4.54
N ASN A 76 -5.51 -27.82 -3.92
CA ASN A 76 -6.23 -28.92 -3.26
C ASN A 76 -6.90 -28.50 -1.94
N LEU A 77 -6.49 -27.38 -1.32
CA LEU A 77 -7.07 -26.89 -0.07
C LEU A 77 -8.49 -26.32 -0.26
N LEU A 78 -8.89 -26.04 -1.51
CA LEU A 78 -10.26 -25.66 -1.88
C LEU A 78 -11.15 -26.87 -2.21
N ASP A 79 -10.77 -28.06 -1.76
CA ASP A 79 -11.71 -29.17 -1.57
C ASP A 79 -12.20 -29.17 -0.13
N GLN A 80 -13.53 -29.18 0.05
CA GLN A 80 -14.21 -29.04 1.33
C GLN A 80 -13.80 -30.16 2.32
N LYS A 81 -13.49 -31.36 1.81
CA LYS A 81 -12.95 -32.47 2.62
C LYS A 81 -11.56 -32.18 3.16
N HIS A 82 -10.67 -31.65 2.31
CA HIS A 82 -9.29 -31.33 2.68
C HIS A 82 -9.21 -30.09 3.58
N PHE A 83 -10.13 -29.13 3.39
CA PHE A 83 -10.23 -27.93 4.22
C PHE A 83 -10.57 -28.26 5.67
N GLY A 84 -11.58 -29.09 5.92
CA GLY A 84 -11.98 -29.47 7.27
C GLY A 84 -10.90 -30.23 8.04
N SER A 85 -10.21 -31.17 7.39
CA SER A 85 -9.07 -31.87 7.98
C SER A 85 -7.93 -30.92 8.34
N TYR A 86 -7.64 -29.94 7.49
CA TYR A 86 -6.60 -28.95 7.75
C TYR A 86 -6.92 -28.08 8.97
N VAL A 87 -8.15 -27.56 9.09
CA VAL A 87 -8.53 -26.66 10.20
C VAL A 87 -8.50 -27.41 11.53
N ASN A 88 -9.01 -28.64 11.55
CA ASN A 88 -9.00 -29.50 12.73
C ASN A 88 -7.57 -29.84 13.19
N ALA A 89 -6.64 -30.05 12.26
CA ALA A 89 -5.24 -30.34 12.57
C ALA A 89 -4.46 -29.11 13.09
N ASN A 90 -4.77 -27.91 12.59
CA ASN A 90 -3.96 -26.72 12.85
C ASN A 90 -4.50 -25.80 13.96
N LYS A 91 -5.74 -26.01 14.44
CA LYS A 91 -6.43 -25.35 15.58
C LYS A 91 -6.43 -23.81 15.60
N LYS A 92 -5.82 -23.12 14.63
CA LYS A 92 -5.78 -21.66 14.49
C LYS A 92 -5.64 -21.31 13.01
N PHE A 93 -6.64 -20.63 12.46
CA PHE A 93 -6.46 -19.78 11.28
C PHE A 93 -6.61 -18.33 11.67
N PRO A 94 -5.83 -17.45 11.06
CA PRO A 94 -5.81 -16.10 11.55
C PRO A 94 -6.80 -15.24 10.73
N MET A 95 -7.77 -14.65 11.44
CA MET A 95 -8.99 -14.05 10.90
C MET A 95 -8.79 -12.95 9.84
N LEU A 96 -9.72 -12.95 8.86
CA LEU A 96 -10.19 -11.76 8.15
C LEU A 96 -10.87 -10.84 9.19
N ASP A 97 -10.56 -9.55 9.16
CA ASP A 97 -11.19 -8.54 10.01
C ASP A 97 -12.72 -8.69 10.03
N THR A 98 -13.26 -9.07 11.19
CA THR A 98 -14.69 -9.29 11.46
C THR A 98 -15.52 -8.02 11.27
N GLN A 99 -14.89 -6.87 11.06
CA GLN A 99 -15.58 -5.62 10.78
C GLN A 99 -15.99 -5.46 9.31
N ASN A 100 -15.49 -6.28 8.38
CA ASN A 100 -15.82 -6.19 6.95
C ASN A 100 -16.36 -7.47 6.30
N SER A 101 -16.37 -8.60 7.01
CA SER A 101 -17.22 -9.75 6.67
C SER A 101 -18.37 -9.78 7.66
N GLY A 102 -19.57 -9.35 7.26
CA GLY A 102 -20.79 -9.39 8.09
C GLY A 102 -21.25 -10.80 8.52
N VAL A 103 -20.38 -11.79 8.45
CA VAL A 103 -20.66 -13.22 8.67
C VAL A 103 -20.24 -13.67 10.08
N PHE A 104 -19.22 -13.05 10.70
CA PHE A 104 -18.67 -13.54 11.97
C PHE A 104 -18.47 -12.45 13.01
N GLY A 105 -19.56 -12.02 13.64
CA GLY A 105 -19.56 -11.07 14.75
C GLY A 105 -19.18 -11.70 16.11
N GLY A 106 -18.20 -12.62 16.16
CA GLY A 106 -17.86 -13.37 17.37
C GLY A 106 -16.53 -14.12 17.32
N LYS A 107 -16.13 -14.73 18.45
CA LYS A 107 -14.97 -15.62 18.54
C LYS A 107 -15.33 -16.93 17.83
N LEU A 108 -14.66 -17.23 16.72
CA LEU A 108 -14.93 -18.43 15.91
C LEU A 108 -14.74 -19.72 16.73
N ASP A 109 -15.72 -20.62 16.69
CA ASP A 109 -15.66 -21.98 17.23
C ASP A 109 -15.71 -23.01 16.09
N PHE A 110 -14.54 -23.45 15.65
CA PHE A 110 -14.41 -24.40 14.55
C PHE A 110 -14.85 -25.84 14.89
N ASN A 111 -15.24 -26.12 16.14
CA ASN A 111 -15.72 -27.45 16.52
C ASN A 111 -17.18 -27.70 16.09
N ASP A 112 -17.94 -26.64 15.78
CA ASP A 112 -19.37 -26.75 15.46
C ASP A 112 -19.67 -26.94 13.95
N GLY A 113 -18.63 -26.92 13.11
CA GLY A 113 -18.70 -27.07 11.65
C GLY A 113 -19.32 -25.88 10.90
N LYS A 114 -20.13 -25.04 11.54
CA LYS A 114 -20.84 -23.90 10.91
C LYS A 114 -19.90 -22.73 10.64
N ASP A 115 -19.02 -22.44 11.59
CA ASP A 115 -18.00 -21.41 11.44
C ASP A 115 -16.96 -21.83 10.40
N LEU A 116 -16.67 -23.12 10.33
CA LEU A 116 -15.77 -23.70 9.34
C LEU A 116 -16.32 -23.56 7.92
N ASP A 117 -17.59 -23.91 7.69
CA ASP A 117 -18.24 -23.81 6.38
C ASP A 117 -18.40 -22.34 5.92
N SER A 118 -18.77 -21.45 6.84
CA SER A 118 -18.94 -20.03 6.52
C SER A 118 -17.58 -19.34 6.27
N TYR A 119 -16.51 -19.76 6.96
CA TYR A 119 -15.15 -19.23 6.77
C TYR A 119 -14.54 -19.77 5.48
N TYR A 120 -14.78 -21.05 5.20
CA TYR A 120 -14.48 -21.65 3.90
C TYR A 120 -15.19 -20.91 2.76
N ALA A 121 -16.46 -20.54 2.94
CA ALA A 121 -17.21 -19.79 1.93
C ALA A 121 -16.60 -18.41 1.66
N VAL A 122 -16.20 -17.66 2.71
CA VAL A 122 -15.52 -16.36 2.55
C VAL A 122 -14.15 -16.53 1.90
N LEU A 123 -13.35 -17.49 2.34
CA LEU A 123 -12.04 -17.78 1.75
C LEU A 123 -12.15 -18.19 0.29
N LYS A 124 -13.13 -19.04 -0.05
CA LYS A 124 -13.39 -19.49 -1.42
C LYS A 124 -13.89 -18.34 -2.30
N HIS A 125 -14.70 -17.45 -1.74
CA HIS A 125 -15.20 -16.27 -2.43
C HIS A 125 -14.09 -15.24 -2.69
N ASP A 126 -13.21 -14.98 -1.71
CA ASP A 126 -12.14 -14.01 -1.85
C ASP A 126 -10.91 -14.59 -2.59
N VAL A 127 -10.70 -15.91 -2.53
CA VAL A 127 -9.54 -16.62 -3.07
C VAL A 127 -9.99 -17.92 -3.76
N GLY A 128 -9.80 -18.02 -5.07
CA GLY A 128 -10.04 -19.26 -5.83
C GLY A 128 -11.39 -19.41 -6.54
N GLN A 129 -12.41 -18.61 -6.24
CA GLN A 129 -13.59 -18.41 -7.12
C GLN A 129 -13.74 -16.95 -7.61
N SER A 130 -12.88 -16.04 -7.16
CA SER A 130 -12.80 -14.65 -7.62
C SER A 130 -11.91 -14.49 -8.87
N ASP A 131 -11.63 -13.24 -9.22
CA ASP A 131 -10.57 -12.86 -10.16
C ASP A 131 -9.16 -13.32 -9.71
N CYS A 132 -8.96 -13.79 -8.47
CA CYS A 132 -7.66 -14.22 -7.94
C CYS A 132 -7.61 -15.76 -7.73
N PRO A 133 -7.26 -16.56 -8.75
CA PRO A 133 -7.24 -18.01 -8.66
C PRO A 133 -6.12 -18.53 -7.76
N LEU A 134 -6.24 -19.76 -7.25
CA LEU A 134 -5.10 -20.47 -6.69
C LEU A 134 -4.34 -21.18 -7.79
N PHE A 135 -3.01 -21.17 -7.72
CA PHE A 135 -2.15 -21.92 -8.61
C PHE A 135 -0.90 -22.44 -7.89
N PRO A 136 -0.30 -23.56 -8.37
CA PRO A 136 0.97 -24.04 -7.83
C PRO A 136 2.05 -22.96 -7.94
N GLY A 137 2.74 -22.66 -6.84
CA GLY A 137 3.78 -21.64 -6.81
C GLY A 137 3.29 -20.21 -6.53
N LEU A 138 2.04 -20.01 -6.11
CA LEU A 138 1.47 -18.69 -5.84
C LEU A 138 2.29 -17.87 -4.84
N PHE A 139 2.71 -18.50 -3.73
CA PHE A 139 3.48 -17.82 -2.71
C PHE A 139 4.86 -17.44 -3.25
N GLU A 140 5.53 -18.36 -3.95
CA GLU A 140 6.83 -18.16 -4.58
C GLU A 140 6.79 -17.03 -5.63
N PHE A 141 5.75 -16.97 -6.45
CA PHE A 141 5.50 -15.86 -7.37
C PHE A 141 5.42 -14.53 -6.62
N SER A 142 4.67 -14.50 -5.52
CA SER A 142 4.55 -13.31 -4.66
C SER A 142 5.88 -12.93 -4.02
N GLN A 143 6.69 -13.90 -3.62
CA GLN A 143 8.04 -13.67 -3.06
C GLN A 143 9.00 -13.06 -4.07
N ILE A 144 8.99 -13.54 -5.32
CA ILE A 144 9.84 -13.01 -6.40
C ILE A 144 9.44 -11.58 -6.74
N SER A 145 8.14 -11.34 -6.96
CA SER A 145 7.59 -10.02 -7.31
C SER A 145 7.90 -8.99 -6.22
N CYS A 146 7.57 -9.32 -4.96
CA CYS A 146 7.80 -8.48 -3.80
C CYS A 146 9.29 -8.25 -3.53
N GLY A 147 10.08 -9.31 -3.64
CA GLY A 147 11.52 -9.30 -3.42
C GLY A 147 12.24 -8.31 -4.32
N GLY A 148 11.93 -8.33 -5.62
CA GLY A 148 12.52 -7.38 -6.58
C GLY A 148 12.21 -5.92 -6.26
N THR A 149 10.99 -5.62 -5.80
CA THR A 149 10.60 -4.25 -5.44
C THR A 149 11.24 -3.78 -4.13
N ILE A 150 11.38 -4.66 -3.14
CA ILE A 150 12.08 -4.36 -1.88
C ILE A 150 13.59 -4.15 -2.14
N ASP A 151 14.23 -5.06 -2.88
CA ASP A 151 15.65 -4.96 -3.21
C ASP A 151 15.95 -3.70 -4.03
N ALA A 152 15.05 -3.33 -4.95
CA ALA A 152 15.10 -2.07 -5.68
C ALA A 152 15.05 -0.86 -4.74
N ALA A 153 14.11 -0.83 -3.79
CA ALA A 153 14.00 0.24 -2.81
C ALA A 153 15.23 0.35 -1.91
N ILE A 154 15.81 -0.78 -1.48
CA ILE A 154 17.07 -0.81 -0.72
C ILE A 154 18.21 -0.21 -1.55
N LYS A 155 18.32 -0.55 -2.84
CA LYS A 155 19.36 0.01 -3.71
C LYS A 155 19.24 1.52 -3.86
N LEU A 156 18.03 2.04 -4.02
CA LEU A 156 17.75 3.47 -4.09
C LEU A 156 18.12 4.19 -2.78
N ASN A 157 17.70 3.65 -1.63
CA ASN A 157 18.04 4.18 -0.31
C ASN A 157 19.55 4.27 -0.09
N HIS A 158 20.30 3.26 -0.55
CA HIS A 158 21.77 3.21 -0.44
C HIS A 158 22.49 3.97 -1.56
N LYS A 159 21.78 4.65 -2.45
CA LYS A 159 22.34 5.40 -3.58
C LYS A 159 23.24 4.55 -4.48
N SER A 160 22.95 3.25 -4.57
CA SER A 160 23.68 2.27 -5.38
C SER A 160 23.14 2.14 -6.81
N ALA A 161 21.99 2.76 -7.07
CA ALA A 161 21.42 2.97 -8.40
C ALA A 161 20.59 4.26 -8.39
N ASP A 162 20.50 4.94 -9.54
CA ASP A 162 19.63 6.10 -9.74
C ASP A 162 18.21 5.67 -10.15
N ILE A 163 18.11 4.55 -10.88
CA ILE A 163 16.86 3.98 -11.39
C ILE A 163 16.87 2.48 -11.13
N CYS A 164 15.79 1.96 -10.53
CA CYS A 164 15.58 0.53 -10.39
C CYS A 164 14.34 0.09 -11.18
N VAL A 165 14.43 -1.06 -11.84
CA VAL A 165 13.37 -1.61 -12.71
C VAL A 165 13.06 -3.04 -12.28
N ASN A 166 11.82 -3.30 -11.87
CA ASN A 166 11.28 -4.64 -11.59
C ASN A 166 9.97 -4.82 -12.38
N TRP A 167 10.02 -5.52 -13.51
CA TRP A 167 8.82 -5.77 -14.33
C TRP A 167 7.89 -6.85 -13.75
N ALA A 168 8.34 -7.61 -12.76
CA ALA A 168 7.52 -8.59 -12.05
C ALA A 168 6.64 -7.96 -10.96
N GLY A 169 6.97 -6.74 -10.53
CA GLY A 169 6.23 -5.98 -9.54
C GLY A 169 5.04 -5.21 -10.12
N GLY A 170 4.53 -4.25 -9.34
CA GLY A 170 3.45 -3.37 -9.77
C GLY A 170 2.04 -3.88 -9.42
N LEU A 171 1.91 -4.78 -8.45
CA LEU A 171 0.65 -5.44 -8.10
C LEU A 171 -0.20 -4.53 -7.17
N HIS A 172 -0.76 -3.49 -7.76
CA HIS A 172 -1.33 -2.34 -7.04
C HIS A 172 -2.71 -2.54 -6.39
N HIS A 173 -3.42 -3.63 -6.69
CA HIS A 173 -4.77 -3.90 -6.16
C HIS A 173 -4.77 -4.64 -4.82
N ALA A 174 -3.68 -5.33 -4.47
CA ALA A 174 -3.60 -6.13 -3.26
C ALA A 174 -3.85 -5.26 -2.01
N LYS A 175 -4.72 -5.75 -1.13
CA LYS A 175 -5.10 -5.06 0.11
C LYS A 175 -4.33 -5.62 1.30
N LYS A 176 -4.50 -5.00 2.46
CA LYS A 176 -3.80 -5.43 3.69
C LYS A 176 -4.06 -6.90 4.06
N GLN A 177 -5.27 -7.39 3.83
CA GLN A 177 -5.70 -8.74 4.27
C GLN A 177 -6.46 -9.54 3.21
N LYS A 178 -6.52 -9.08 1.96
CA LYS A 178 -7.23 -9.78 0.88
C LYS A 178 -6.56 -9.56 -0.47
N PRO A 179 -6.61 -10.56 -1.37
CA PRO A 179 -6.22 -10.34 -2.75
C PRO A 179 -7.31 -9.56 -3.48
N SER A 180 -6.95 -8.97 -4.62
CA SER A 180 -7.91 -8.29 -5.51
C SER A 180 -7.24 -8.03 -6.86
N GLY A 181 -7.97 -8.14 -7.98
CA GLY A 181 -7.47 -7.72 -9.29
C GLY A 181 -6.17 -8.43 -9.68
N PHE A 182 -6.11 -9.75 -9.50
CA PHE A 182 -4.93 -10.60 -9.75
C PHE A 182 -3.75 -10.39 -8.79
N CYS A 183 -3.89 -9.50 -7.80
CA CYS A 183 -2.82 -9.09 -6.89
C CYS A 183 -2.99 -9.72 -5.50
N TYR A 184 -2.00 -10.50 -5.05
CA TYR A 184 -2.01 -11.14 -3.72
C TYR A 184 -1.20 -10.34 -2.69
N VAL A 185 0.03 -9.95 -3.03
CA VAL A 185 0.92 -9.15 -2.17
C VAL A 185 1.16 -7.80 -2.84
N ASN A 186 1.06 -6.71 -2.09
CA ASN A 186 1.27 -5.36 -2.59
C ASN A 186 2.75 -4.98 -2.47
N ASP A 187 3.53 -5.37 -3.47
CA ASP A 187 4.98 -5.10 -3.54
C ASP A 187 5.29 -3.61 -3.51
N ILE A 188 4.43 -2.79 -4.13
CA ILE A 188 4.58 -1.33 -4.19
C ILE A 188 4.52 -0.71 -2.79
N VAL A 189 3.53 -1.09 -1.98
CA VAL A 189 3.40 -0.58 -0.61
C VAL A 189 4.64 -0.93 0.21
N LEU A 190 5.13 -2.16 0.09
CA LEU A 190 6.34 -2.63 0.78
C LEU A 190 7.59 -1.86 0.32
N GLY A 191 7.73 -1.63 -0.99
CA GLY A 191 8.80 -0.79 -1.55
C GLY A 191 8.75 0.66 -1.04
N ILE A 192 7.55 1.27 -0.98
CA ILE A 192 7.37 2.62 -0.45
C ILE A 192 7.71 2.66 1.05
N LEU A 193 7.31 1.66 1.85
CA LEU A 193 7.67 1.58 3.27
C LEU A 193 9.20 1.50 3.45
N GLU A 194 9.90 0.76 2.59
CA GLU A 194 11.36 0.71 2.57
C GLU A 194 11.96 2.08 2.22
N LEU A 195 11.45 2.78 1.19
CA LEU A 195 11.88 4.15 0.83
C LEU A 195 11.65 5.16 1.96
N LEU A 196 10.53 5.05 2.68
CA LEU A 196 10.17 5.95 3.78
C LEU A 196 11.13 5.88 4.98
N LYS A 197 12.05 4.90 5.02
CA LYS A 197 13.12 4.86 6.03
C LYS A 197 14.15 5.98 5.84
N TYR A 198 14.36 6.43 4.59
CA TYR A 198 15.37 7.45 4.25
C TYR A 198 14.77 8.71 3.63
N HIS A 199 13.58 8.60 3.03
CA HIS A 199 12.94 9.70 2.33
C HIS A 199 11.75 10.26 3.11
N GLN A 200 11.79 11.57 3.42
CA GLN A 200 10.69 12.24 4.13
C GLN A 200 9.36 12.20 3.34
N ARG A 201 9.46 12.27 2.01
CA ARG A 201 8.33 12.31 1.07
C ARG A 201 8.59 11.37 -0.11
N VAL A 202 7.59 10.58 -0.47
CA VAL A 202 7.59 9.69 -1.64
C VAL A 202 6.41 10.06 -2.54
N VAL A 203 6.61 10.08 -3.86
CA VAL A 203 5.53 10.25 -4.83
C VAL A 203 5.34 8.92 -5.56
N TYR A 204 4.11 8.43 -5.55
CA TYR A 204 3.66 7.28 -6.32
C TYR A 204 2.86 7.77 -7.54
N ILE A 205 3.29 7.36 -8.73
CA ILE A 205 2.62 7.68 -10.00
C ILE A 205 2.17 6.37 -10.62
N ASP A 206 0.89 6.28 -10.90
CA ASP A 206 0.22 5.12 -11.46
C ASP A 206 -0.38 5.45 -12.83
N ILE A 207 0.07 4.70 -13.83
CA ILE A 207 -0.35 4.81 -15.23
C ILE A 207 -1.06 3.55 -15.72
N ASP A 208 -1.37 2.61 -14.82
CA ASP A 208 -2.23 1.48 -15.15
C ASP A 208 -3.62 1.99 -15.53
N VAL A 209 -4.31 1.23 -16.39
CA VAL A 209 -5.66 1.60 -16.81
C VAL A 209 -6.66 1.52 -15.66
N HIS A 210 -6.39 0.70 -14.64
CA HIS A 210 -7.17 0.58 -13.43
C HIS A 210 -6.65 1.54 -12.35
N HIS A 211 -7.53 1.90 -11.42
CA HIS A 211 -7.15 2.69 -10.27
C HIS A 211 -6.21 1.89 -9.34
N GLY A 212 -5.04 2.46 -9.01
CA GLY A 212 -4.10 1.94 -8.00
C GLY A 212 -4.63 2.06 -6.57
N ASP A 213 -5.74 1.39 -6.31
CA ASP A 213 -6.56 1.54 -5.14
C ASP A 213 -5.92 0.93 -3.88
N GLY A 214 -5.20 -0.19 -3.97
CA GLY A 214 -4.47 -0.79 -2.84
C GLY A 214 -3.38 0.12 -2.29
N VAL A 215 -2.60 0.75 -3.19
CA VAL A 215 -1.55 1.71 -2.80
C VAL A 215 -2.18 3.00 -2.25
N GLU A 216 -3.26 3.47 -2.88
CA GLU A 216 -3.99 4.64 -2.41
C GLU A 216 -4.61 4.44 -1.02
N GLU A 217 -5.18 3.28 -0.75
CA GLU A 217 -5.77 2.91 0.54
C GLU A 217 -4.70 2.83 1.64
N ALA A 218 -3.57 2.16 1.36
CA ALA A 218 -2.48 1.97 2.31
C ALA A 218 -1.91 3.29 2.84
N PHE A 219 -1.88 4.33 2.00
CA PHE A 219 -1.34 5.65 2.35
C PHE A 219 -2.41 6.73 2.50
N TYR A 220 -3.67 6.35 2.72
CA TYR A 220 -4.78 7.30 2.72
C TYR A 220 -4.66 8.41 3.76
N LEU A 221 -4.16 8.08 4.94
CA LEU A 221 -4.14 8.97 6.09
C LEU A 221 -2.79 9.69 6.31
N THR A 222 -1.77 9.43 5.48
CA THR A 222 -0.43 10.00 5.65
C THR A 222 -0.18 11.16 4.68
N ASN A 223 0.65 12.12 5.10
CA ASN A 223 1.18 13.17 4.24
C ASN A 223 2.58 12.91 3.68
N ARG A 224 3.18 11.76 4.03
CA ARG A 224 4.51 11.36 3.56
C ARG A 224 4.50 10.72 2.17
N VAL A 225 3.34 10.28 1.69
CA VAL A 225 3.19 9.65 0.37
C VAL A 225 2.10 10.36 -0.41
N MET A 226 2.41 10.83 -1.61
CA MET A 226 1.44 11.34 -2.57
C MET A 226 1.11 10.26 -3.58
N THR A 227 -0.17 9.96 -3.78
CA THR A 227 -0.63 8.98 -4.78
C THR A 227 -1.31 9.71 -5.93
N VAL A 228 -0.80 9.48 -7.14
CA VAL A 228 -1.29 10.10 -8.38
C VAL A 228 -1.62 8.98 -9.36
N SER A 229 -2.89 8.83 -9.73
CA SER A 229 -3.34 7.76 -10.63
C SER A 229 -4.16 8.31 -11.79
N PHE A 230 -3.83 7.84 -13.00
CA PHE A 230 -4.53 8.15 -14.23
C PHE A 230 -5.18 6.87 -14.75
N HIS A 231 -6.50 6.75 -14.61
CA HIS A 231 -7.21 5.51 -14.90
C HIS A 231 -8.52 5.76 -15.63
N LYS A 232 -9.08 4.71 -16.22
CA LYS A 232 -10.44 4.70 -16.74
C LYS A 232 -11.42 4.70 -15.57
N TYR A 233 -12.51 5.46 -15.71
CA TYR A 233 -13.53 5.63 -14.66
C TYR A 233 -14.95 5.42 -15.22
N GLY A 234 -15.89 4.94 -14.40
CA GLY A 234 -17.25 4.55 -14.79
C GLY A 234 -17.53 3.09 -14.46
N ASP A 235 -18.24 2.37 -15.34
CA ASP A 235 -18.42 0.90 -15.25
C ASP A 235 -17.10 0.18 -15.59
N PHE A 236 -16.10 0.34 -14.72
CA PHE A 236 -14.77 -0.22 -14.88
C PHE A 236 -14.15 -0.53 -13.52
N PHE A 237 -13.44 -1.66 -13.43
CA PHE A 237 -12.78 -2.08 -12.21
C PHE A 237 -11.73 -1.03 -11.77
N SER A 238 -11.63 -0.67 -10.49
CA SER A 238 -12.26 -1.26 -9.29
C SER A 238 -13.57 -0.59 -8.83
N GLY A 239 -14.15 0.32 -9.63
CA GLY A 239 -15.33 1.11 -9.25
C GLY A 239 -15.03 2.28 -8.29
N ASN A 240 -13.83 2.33 -7.71
CA ASN A 240 -13.31 3.43 -6.89
C ASN A 240 -12.65 4.52 -7.77
N GLY A 241 -12.21 5.63 -7.17
CA GLY A 241 -11.57 6.75 -7.92
C GLY A 241 -12.51 7.91 -8.28
N ARG A 242 -13.70 7.96 -7.66
CA ARG A 242 -14.61 9.12 -7.73
C ARG A 242 -13.98 10.28 -6.95
N ARG A 243 -13.93 11.50 -7.52
CA ARG A 243 -13.49 12.70 -6.78
C ARG A 243 -14.26 12.80 -5.45
N PRO A 244 -13.61 12.73 -4.27
CA PRO A 244 -14.34 12.76 -3.01
C PRO A 244 -15.00 14.13 -2.79
N ARG A 245 -16.28 14.15 -2.37
CA ARG A 245 -16.99 15.38 -1.96
C ARG A 245 -16.57 15.88 -0.58
N HIS A 246 -15.99 15.04 0.28
CA HIS A 246 -15.48 15.44 1.59
C HIS A 246 -14.11 14.81 1.89
N ARG A 247 -13.18 15.66 2.35
CA ARG A 247 -11.78 15.33 2.65
C ARG A 247 -11.59 15.31 4.18
N ARG A 248 -11.00 14.25 4.74
CA ARG A 248 -10.67 14.17 6.19
C ARG A 248 -9.29 13.51 6.39
N GLY A 249 -8.56 13.90 7.44
CA GLY A 249 -7.26 13.33 7.84
C GLY A 249 -6.01 14.14 7.43
N HIS A 250 -4.82 13.75 7.89
CA HIS A 250 -3.56 14.45 7.63
C HIS A 250 -3.04 14.31 6.20
N GLY A 251 -3.47 13.29 5.44
CA GLY A 251 -3.15 13.08 4.01
C GLY A 251 -3.94 13.97 3.02
N GLN A 252 -4.59 15.02 3.51
CA GLN A 252 -5.40 15.92 2.68
C GLN A 252 -4.58 16.59 1.56
N GLY A 253 -5.08 16.53 0.31
CA GLY A 253 -4.49 17.24 -0.83
C GLY A 253 -3.38 16.50 -1.59
N LEU A 254 -2.92 15.35 -1.10
CA LEU A 254 -1.86 14.53 -1.73
C LEU A 254 -2.43 13.42 -2.62
N ARG A 255 -3.66 13.63 -3.10
CA ARG A 255 -4.40 12.73 -3.99
C ARG A 255 -4.68 13.46 -5.28
N HIS A 256 -4.17 12.93 -6.37
CA HIS A 256 -4.51 13.43 -7.70
C HIS A 256 -4.97 12.29 -8.59
N GLN A 257 -6.29 12.21 -8.75
CA GLN A 257 -6.97 11.27 -9.64
C GLN A 257 -7.39 12.02 -10.91
N ARG A 258 -7.02 11.51 -12.08
CA ARG A 258 -7.58 11.94 -13.36
C ARG A 258 -8.24 10.75 -14.05
N ALA A 259 -9.56 10.68 -13.89
CA ALA A 259 -10.42 9.84 -14.70
C ALA A 259 -10.33 10.24 -16.17
N THR A 260 -10.04 9.28 -17.05
CA THR A 260 -10.06 9.48 -18.51
C THR A 260 -11.17 8.65 -19.15
N ALA A 261 -11.90 9.24 -20.10
CA ALA A 261 -12.90 8.52 -20.89
C ALA A 261 -12.23 7.51 -21.85
N GLN A 262 -12.97 6.49 -22.31
CA GLN A 262 -12.58 5.26 -23.04
C GLN A 262 -11.48 5.35 -24.12
N ARG A 263 -11.09 6.54 -24.59
CA ARG A 263 -10.09 6.75 -25.64
C ARG A 263 -9.32 8.05 -25.43
N ALA A 264 -8.56 8.17 -24.34
CA ALA A 264 -7.57 9.25 -24.26
C ALA A 264 -6.48 9.01 -25.32
N HIS A 265 -6.54 9.76 -26.42
CA HIS A 265 -5.51 9.72 -27.46
C HIS A 265 -4.13 10.01 -26.84
N ARG A 266 -3.03 9.42 -27.34
CA ARG A 266 -1.65 9.63 -26.82
C ARG A 266 -1.34 11.11 -26.48
N ARG A 267 -1.84 12.05 -27.28
CA ARG A 267 -1.69 13.51 -27.07
C ARG A 267 -2.42 14.02 -25.83
N GLN A 268 -3.61 13.51 -25.52
CA GLN A 268 -4.39 13.89 -24.34
C GLN A 268 -3.76 13.34 -23.05
N LEU A 269 -3.22 12.12 -23.07
CA LEU A 269 -2.48 11.55 -21.93
C LEU A 269 -1.21 12.37 -21.65
N LEU A 270 -0.44 12.70 -22.69
CA LEU A 270 0.76 13.55 -22.57
C LEU A 270 0.43 14.96 -22.04
N ARG A 271 -0.64 15.59 -22.55
CA ARG A 271 -1.13 16.88 -22.00
C ARG A 271 -1.53 16.75 -20.53
N ASN A 272 -2.24 15.69 -20.16
CA ASN A 272 -2.63 15.45 -18.77
C ASN A 272 -1.44 15.26 -17.82
N LEU A 273 -0.35 14.65 -18.31
CA LEU A 273 0.90 14.48 -17.56
C LEU A 273 1.72 15.78 -17.48
N GLN A 274 1.65 16.63 -18.52
CA GLN A 274 2.43 17.87 -18.64
C GLN A 274 1.73 19.11 -18.06
N GLU A 275 0.40 19.14 -18.00
CA GLU A 275 -0.39 20.26 -17.47
C GLU A 275 -0.40 20.26 -15.93
N ARG A 276 0.72 20.70 -15.33
CA ARG A 276 0.79 21.16 -13.93
C ARG A 276 1.41 22.52 -13.71
N ASP A 277 1.95 23.18 -14.74
CA ASP A 277 2.63 24.46 -14.56
C ASP A 277 1.72 25.70 -14.49
N ARG A 278 0.38 25.57 -14.57
CA ARG A 278 -0.50 26.76 -14.67
C ARG A 278 -1.67 26.87 -13.68
N GLY A 279 -1.82 25.98 -12.69
CA GLY A 279 -3.09 25.93 -11.94
C GLY A 279 -3.06 25.63 -10.44
N CYS A 280 -1.90 25.44 -9.81
CA CYS A 280 -1.85 25.07 -8.38
C CYS A 280 -1.08 26.04 -7.47
N ALA A 281 -0.85 27.27 -7.93
CA ALA A 281 -0.42 28.36 -7.05
C ALA A 281 -1.64 29.01 -6.39
N HIS A 282 -2.27 28.31 -5.42
CA HIS A 282 -2.97 29.05 -4.38
C HIS A 282 -1.91 29.58 -3.41
N PRO A 283 -1.81 30.90 -3.18
CA PRO A 283 -0.88 31.42 -2.20
C PRO A 283 -1.23 30.80 -0.84
N LEU A 284 -0.22 30.23 -0.19
CA LEU A 284 -0.30 29.89 1.23
C LEU A 284 -0.77 31.16 1.96
N PRO A 285 -1.74 31.07 2.90
CA PRO A 285 -2.09 32.22 3.71
C PRO A 285 -0.81 32.74 4.40
N PRO A 286 -0.59 34.07 4.45
CA PRO A 286 0.61 34.61 5.04
C PRO A 286 0.73 34.12 6.49
N ARG A 287 1.93 33.66 6.86
CA ARG A 287 2.27 33.36 8.25
C ARG A 287 1.86 34.57 9.09
N SER A 288 0.92 34.38 10.02
CA SER A 288 0.62 35.37 11.04
C SER A 288 1.91 35.65 11.80
N ARG A 289 2.57 36.77 11.49
CA ARG A 289 3.60 37.33 12.35
C ARG A 289 2.95 37.51 13.72
N GLY A 290 3.57 36.95 14.75
CA GLY A 290 3.08 37.03 16.12
C GLY A 290 2.69 38.45 16.47
N ALA A 291 1.42 38.65 16.82
CA ALA A 291 0.98 39.91 17.38
C ALA A 291 1.64 40.07 18.75
N PRO A 292 2.31 41.19 19.03
CA PRO A 292 2.85 41.45 20.36
C PRO A 292 1.69 41.66 21.33
N VAL A 293 1.70 40.91 22.44
CA VAL A 293 0.79 41.12 23.57
C VAL A 293 1.07 42.50 24.17
N ARG A 294 0.36 43.53 23.71
CA ARG A 294 0.32 44.83 24.36
C ARG A 294 -0.74 44.79 25.47
N ARG A 295 -0.28 44.73 26.73
CA ARG A 295 -1.07 45.10 27.90
C ARG A 295 -1.60 46.53 27.72
N ARG A 296 -2.91 46.71 27.63
CA ARG A 296 -3.56 48.00 27.88
C ARG A 296 -4.14 47.97 29.29
N LEU A 297 -3.47 48.70 30.18
CA LEU A 297 -4.07 49.28 31.37
C LEU A 297 -4.85 50.52 30.93
N ALA A 298 -6.12 50.62 31.33
CA ALA A 298 -6.72 51.80 31.96
C ALA A 298 -8.26 51.77 31.83
N GLY A 299 -8.91 51.78 33.00
CA GLY A 299 -10.03 52.69 33.24
C GLY A 299 -11.43 52.11 33.11
N LEU A 300 -11.95 51.53 34.19
CA LEU A 300 -13.34 51.73 34.60
C LEU A 300 -13.42 51.81 36.13
N ARG A 301 -14.25 52.75 36.57
CA ARG A 301 -14.26 53.45 37.86
C ARG A 301 -14.79 52.62 39.04
N GLN A 302 -14.21 52.91 40.21
CA GLN A 302 -14.78 53.04 41.57
C GLN A 302 -16.10 52.31 41.91
N ALA A 303 -16.06 51.48 42.97
CA ALA A 303 -16.81 51.69 44.22
C ALA A 303 -16.48 50.61 45.27
N GLY A 304 -16.26 51.04 46.52
CA GLY A 304 -16.73 50.33 47.72
C GLY A 304 -15.84 49.24 48.37
N HIS A 305 -15.04 49.65 49.36
CA HIS A 305 -15.02 49.11 50.74
C HIS A 305 -15.21 47.60 51.02
N LEU A 306 -14.16 46.92 51.51
CA LEU A 306 -13.97 46.47 52.92
C LEU A 306 -12.89 45.36 53.06
N GLN A 307 -11.80 45.75 53.74
CA GLN A 307 -11.12 45.10 54.89
C GLN A 307 -10.57 43.65 54.89
N HIS A 308 -9.27 43.63 55.26
CA HIS A 308 -8.52 42.78 56.22
C HIS A 308 -7.84 41.44 55.82
N ASP A 309 -6.50 41.54 55.81
CA ASP A 309 -5.50 40.81 56.62
C ASP A 309 -4.78 39.54 56.14
N VAL A 310 -3.50 39.76 55.76
CA VAL A 310 -2.23 39.22 56.31
C VAL A 310 -2.14 37.73 56.65
N ALA A 311 -1.23 37.01 55.96
CA ALA A 311 -0.01 36.38 56.53
C ALA A 311 0.61 35.34 55.56
N GLY A 312 1.89 35.49 55.23
CA GLY A 312 2.80 34.36 54.93
C GLY A 312 3.74 34.14 56.12
N PRO A 313 4.92 33.50 55.97
CA PRO A 313 5.36 32.49 55.01
C PRO A 313 6.06 31.29 55.71
N ARG A 314 6.51 30.26 54.97
CA ARG A 314 7.89 29.68 55.00
C ARG A 314 7.96 28.28 54.36
N LEU A 315 8.90 28.14 53.42
CA LEU A 315 9.45 26.89 52.91
C LEU A 315 10.84 26.72 53.53
N LEU A 316 11.13 25.52 54.06
CA LEU A 316 12.48 25.10 54.45
C LEU A 316 13.01 24.10 53.42
N ARG A 317 14.17 24.42 52.85
CA ARG A 317 15.10 23.47 52.23
C ARG A 317 16.07 22.99 53.30
N GLN A 318 16.45 21.73 53.24
CA GLN A 318 17.70 21.23 53.82
C GLN A 318 18.32 20.24 52.85
N ASP A 319 19.57 20.52 52.49
CA ASP A 319 20.56 19.55 51.99
C ASP A 319 21.75 19.57 52.95
N HIS A 320 22.42 18.41 52.99
CA HIS A 320 23.79 18.08 53.43
C HIS A 320 23.83 17.05 54.56
N GLN A 321 24.29 15.83 54.23
CA GLN A 321 25.73 15.55 54.08
C GLN A 321 25.98 14.55 52.95
#